data_AF-A0A9E1VZF3-F1
#
_entry.id   AF-A0A9E1VZF3-F1
#
_cell.length_a   1.000
_cell.length_b   1.000
_cell.length_c   1.000
_cell.angle_alpha   90.00
_cell.angle_beta   90.00
_cell.angle_gamma   90.00
#
_symmetry.space_group_name_H-M   'P 1'
#
loop_
_entity.id
_entity.type
_entity.pdbx_description
1 polymer ?
#
loop_
_entity_poly.entity_id
_entity_poly.type
_entity_poly.pdbx_seq_one_letter_code
_entity_poly.pdbx_strand_id
1 'polypeptide(L)'
;MIQAQTAVARLEAILIDVYCTYRDQGAMPNDRKQYFSGFADALMTLEVIDQAQLNDTIEAANITVFQMSLQQRREEIDIKADPSMFDSPAWIRQGKTIRF
;
A
#
# COMPACT_ATOMS: atom_id res chain seq x y z
N MET A 1 11.54 23.70 4.24
CA MET A 1 11.72 22.54 5.15
C MET A 1 10.47 22.13 5.94
N ILE A 2 9.58 23.03 6.39
CA ILE A 2 8.36 22.66 7.15
C ILE A 2 7.32 21.89 6.29
N GLN A 3 7.30 22.09 4.97
CA GLN A 3 6.32 21.47 4.08
C GLN A 3 6.56 19.97 3.84
N ALA A 4 7.83 19.53 3.71
CA ALA A 4 8.16 18.13 3.43
C ALA A 4 7.83 17.21 4.61
N GLN A 5 8.21 17.60 5.84
CA GLN A 5 7.90 16.82 7.05
C GLN A 5 6.38 16.65 7.25
N THR A 6 5.62 17.71 6.96
CA THR A 6 4.15 17.69 7.03
C THR A 6 3.54 16.76 5.98
N ALA A 7 4.11 16.76 4.76
CA ALA A 7 3.66 15.89 3.67
C ALA A 7 3.91 14.41 3.98
N VAL A 8 5.10 14.07 4.50
CA VAL A 8 5.45 12.70 4.92
C VAL A 8 4.52 12.21 6.02
N ALA A 9 4.29 13.01 7.06
CA ALA A 9 3.38 12.65 8.15
C ALA A 9 1.94 12.42 7.66
N ARG A 10 1.49 13.20 6.67
CA ARG A 10 0.17 12.97 6.05
C ARG A 10 0.14 11.71 5.20
N LEU A 11 1.21 11.44 4.45
CA LEU A 11 1.35 10.23 3.65
C LEU A 11 1.29 8.98 4.53
N GLU A 12 2.01 8.99 5.65
CA GLU A 12 1.99 7.93 6.65
C GLU A 12 0.60 7.72 7.25
N ALA A 13 -0.08 8.80 7.66
CA ALA A 13 -1.41 8.72 8.26
C ALA A 13 -2.46 8.11 7.30
N ILE A 14 -2.41 8.46 6.00
CA ILE A 14 -3.28 7.86 4.97
C ILE A 14 -2.99 6.38 4.85
N LEU A 15 -1.71 5.99 4.82
CA LEU A 15 -1.31 4.60 4.66
C LEU A 15 -1.69 3.74 5.87
N ILE A 16 -1.55 4.27 7.08
CA ILE A 16 -2.02 3.62 8.32
C ILE A 16 -3.53 3.38 8.25
N ASP A 17 -4.33 4.35 7.81
CA ASP A 17 -5.77 4.18 7.68
C ASP A 17 -6.16 3.11 6.65
N VAL A 18 -5.46 3.06 5.50
CA VAL A 18 -5.60 2.01 4.48
C VAL A 18 -5.27 0.64 5.08
N TYR A 19 -4.17 0.53 5.81
CA TYR A 19 -3.71 -0.73 6.41
C TYR A 19 -4.59 -1.19 7.56
N CYS A 20 -5.08 -0.30 8.42
CA CYS A 20 -6.05 -0.65 9.46
C CYS A 20 -7.32 -1.20 8.82
N THR A 21 -7.83 -0.55 7.77
CA THR A 21 -8.99 -1.04 7.02
C THR A 21 -8.75 -2.43 6.43
N TYR A 22 -7.59 -2.63 5.80
CA TYR A 22 -7.20 -3.94 5.27
C TYR A 22 -7.10 -5.01 6.36
N ARG A 23 -6.48 -4.70 7.49
CA ARG A 23 -6.38 -5.62 8.64
C ARG A 23 -7.75 -6.00 9.19
N ASP A 24 -8.63 -5.03 9.36
CA ASP A 24 -9.91 -5.21 10.05
C ASP A 24 -10.98 -5.83 9.13
N GLN A 25 -10.91 -5.57 7.83
CA GLN A 25 -11.92 -6.01 6.84
C GLN A 25 -11.42 -7.12 5.91
N GLY A 26 -10.12 -7.42 5.91
CA GLY A 26 -9.48 -8.37 4.99
C GLY A 26 -9.41 -7.88 3.54
N ALA A 27 -9.88 -6.67 3.24
CA ALA A 27 -9.95 -6.12 1.88
C ALA A 27 -9.32 -4.73 1.82
N MET A 28 -8.52 -4.51 0.79
CA MET A 28 -7.84 -3.24 0.59
C MET A 28 -8.85 -2.17 0.10
N PRO A 29 -9.01 -1.03 0.77
CA PRO A 29 -9.94 0.00 0.32
C PRO A 29 -9.40 0.71 -0.94
N ASN A 30 -9.98 0.38 -2.11
CA ASN A 30 -9.50 0.86 -3.41
C ASN A 30 -9.41 2.38 -3.52
N ASP A 31 -10.44 3.12 -3.10
CA ASP A 31 -10.46 4.58 -3.19
C ASP A 31 -9.32 5.23 -2.39
N ARG A 32 -9.09 4.73 -1.16
CA ARG A 32 -8.06 5.25 -0.27
C ARG A 32 -6.65 4.86 -0.72
N LYS A 33 -6.50 3.65 -1.26
CA LYS A 33 -5.27 3.18 -1.90
C LYS A 33 -4.91 4.06 -3.10
N GLN A 34 -5.88 4.35 -3.98
CA GLN A 34 -5.67 5.21 -5.15
C GLN A 34 -5.28 6.62 -4.74
N TYR A 35 -5.94 7.17 -3.71
CA TYR A 35 -5.59 8.47 -3.16
C TYR A 35 -4.14 8.50 -2.63
N PHE A 36 -3.74 7.50 -1.85
CA PHE A 36 -2.34 7.35 -1.41
C PHE A 36 -1.38 7.32 -2.59
N SER A 37 -1.63 6.47 -3.60
CA SER A 37 -0.76 6.34 -4.76
C SER A 37 -0.60 7.66 -5.52
N GLY A 38 -1.70 8.38 -5.77
CA GLY A 38 -1.64 9.68 -6.45
C GLY A 38 -0.91 10.75 -5.63
N PHE A 39 -1.08 10.74 -4.30
CA PHE A 39 -0.39 11.70 -3.44
C PHE A 39 1.11 11.41 -3.34
N ALA A 40 1.52 10.15 -3.21
CA ALA A 40 2.94 9.75 -3.22
C ALA A 40 3.62 10.13 -4.54
N ASP A 41 2.97 9.85 -5.67
CA ASP A 41 3.49 10.18 -7.01
C ASP A 41 3.69 11.69 -7.20
N ALA A 42 2.73 12.49 -6.75
CA ALA A 42 2.85 13.96 -6.78
C ALA A 42 4.02 14.45 -5.91
N LEU A 43 4.20 13.89 -4.71
CA LEU A 43 5.30 14.28 -3.81
C LEU A 43 6.67 13.91 -4.36
N MET A 44 6.79 12.75 -5.02
CA MET A 44 8.02 12.34 -5.70
C MET A 44 8.31 13.19 -6.93
N THR A 45 7.28 13.49 -7.74
CA THR A 45 7.41 14.33 -8.94
C THR A 45 7.86 15.75 -8.61
N LEU A 46 7.42 16.27 -7.45
CA LEU A 46 7.82 17.58 -6.93
C LEU A 46 9.13 17.54 -6.14
N GLU A 47 9.83 16.39 -6.08
CA GLU A 47 11.07 16.17 -5.33
C GLU A 47 10.94 16.54 -3.84
N VAL A 48 9.72 16.47 -3.30
CA VAL A 48 9.45 16.70 -1.87
C VAL A 48 9.90 15.51 -1.05
N ILE A 49 9.76 14.32 -1.62
CA ILE A 49 10.27 13.07 -1.08
C ILE A 49 11.01 12.30 -2.16
N ASP A 50 11.96 11.46 -1.75
CA ASP A 50 12.59 10.48 -2.62
C ASP A 50 12.03 9.05 -2.41
N GLN A 51 12.53 8.11 -3.21
CA GLN A 51 12.12 6.71 -3.14
C GLN A 51 12.48 6.07 -1.79
N ALA A 52 13.58 6.47 -1.15
CA ALA A 52 14.00 5.90 0.13
C ALA A 52 13.04 6.34 1.23
N GLN A 53 12.70 7.62 1.28
CA GLN A 53 11.71 8.18 2.23
C GLN A 53 10.32 7.56 2.03
N LEU A 54 9.90 7.31 0.79
CA LEU A 54 8.66 6.60 0.52
C LEU A 54 8.70 5.17 1.07
N ASN A 55 9.78 4.43 0.83
CA ASN A 55 9.93 3.06 1.33
C ASN A 55 9.93 3.02 2.87
N ASP A 56 10.64 3.93 3.51
CA ASP A 56 10.68 4.04 4.98
C ASP A 56 9.29 4.36 5.54
N THR A 57 8.53 5.25 4.89
CA THR A 57 7.14 5.57 5.27
C THR A 57 6.24 4.35 5.16
N ILE A 58 6.40 3.54 4.11
CA ILE A 58 5.63 2.31 3.90
C ILE A 58 5.94 1.28 4.99
N GLU A 59 7.23 1.11 5.32
CA GLU A 59 7.68 0.18 6.36
C GLU A 59 7.18 0.63 7.75
N ALA A 60 7.32 1.92 8.08
CA ALA A 60 6.87 2.49 9.35
C ALA A 60 5.35 2.33 9.55
N ALA A 61 4.54 2.65 8.53
CA ALA A 61 3.09 2.45 8.58
C ALA A 61 2.74 0.96 8.72
N ASN A 62 3.47 0.08 8.03
CA ASN A 62 3.25 -1.37 8.12
C ASN A 62 3.54 -1.89 9.53
N ILE A 63 4.70 -1.55 10.10
CA ILE A 63 5.09 -1.95 11.45
C ILE A 63 4.08 -1.42 12.48
N THR A 64 3.63 -0.18 12.32
CA THR A 64 2.61 0.42 13.20
C THR A 64 1.31 -0.39 13.24
N VAL A 65 0.84 -0.89 12.09
CA VAL A 65 -0.46 -1.57 11.99
C VAL A 65 -0.38 -3.08 12.25
N PHE A 66 0.66 -3.74 11.73
CA PHE A 66 0.80 -5.20 11.71
C PHE A 66 1.85 -5.72 12.68
N GLN A 67 2.66 -4.86 13.30
CA GLN A 67 3.71 -5.22 14.27
C GLN A 67 4.76 -6.22 13.73
N MET A 68 4.97 -6.20 12.41
CA MET A 68 5.92 -7.04 11.70
C MET A 68 6.50 -6.27 10.52
N SER A 69 7.59 -6.75 9.92
CA SER A 69 8.14 -6.12 8.72
C SER A 69 7.23 -6.32 7.51
N LEU A 70 7.39 -5.50 6.46
CA LEU A 70 6.61 -5.68 5.23
C LEU A 70 6.92 -7.03 4.58
N GLN A 71 8.17 -7.49 4.67
CA GLN A 71 8.57 -8.81 4.18
C GLN A 71 7.84 -9.93 4.92
N GLN A 72 7.83 -9.90 6.26
CA GLN A 72 7.12 -10.88 7.08
C GLN A 72 5.62 -10.89 6.76
N ARG A 73 5.00 -9.71 6.63
CA ARG A 73 3.58 -9.62 6.24
C ARG A 73 3.32 -10.29 4.89
N ARG A 74 4.22 -10.11 3.91
CA ARG A 74 4.08 -10.75 2.60
C ARG A 74 4.12 -12.27 2.72
N GLU A 75 5.05 -12.81 3.51
CA GLU A 75 5.24 -14.26 3.70
C GLU A 75 4.12 -14.91 4.51
N GLU A 76 3.62 -14.23 5.54
CA GLU A 76 2.68 -14.81 6.50
C GLU A 76 1.22 -14.54 6.16
N ILE A 77 0.91 -13.37 5.61
CA ILE A 77 -0.45 -12.87 5.41
C ILE A 77 -0.75 -12.79 3.91
N ASP A 78 0.01 -12.03 3.12
CA ASP A 78 -0.37 -11.77 1.73
C ASP A 78 -0.16 -12.98 0.80
N ILE A 79 0.82 -13.86 1.08
CA ILE A 79 1.03 -15.13 0.34
C ILE A 79 -0.03 -16.19 0.70
N LYS A 80 -0.59 -16.13 1.91
CA LYS A 80 -1.66 -17.05 2.37
C LYS A 80 -3.07 -16.49 2.13
N ALA A 81 -3.19 -15.20 1.85
CA ALA A 81 -4.42 -14.56 1.46
C ALA A 81 -4.86 -15.06 0.08
N ASP A 82 -6.15 -15.42 -0.04
CA ASP A 82 -6.75 -15.82 -1.31
C ASP A 82 -6.51 -14.70 -2.37
N PRO A 83 -5.89 -15.01 -3.53
CA PRO A 83 -5.63 -14.04 -4.59
C PRO A 83 -6.88 -13.30 -5.10
N SER A 84 -8.08 -13.82 -4.81
CA SER A 84 -9.36 -13.16 -5.10
C SER A 84 -9.62 -11.91 -4.26
N MET A 85 -8.91 -11.70 -3.14
CA MET A 85 -8.97 -10.48 -2.33
C MET A 85 -8.22 -9.29 -2.97
N PHE A 86 -7.47 -9.54 -4.04
CA PHE A 86 -6.68 -8.54 -4.78
C PHE A 86 -7.15 -8.43 -6.24
N ASP A 87 -8.40 -8.03 -6.44
CA ASP A 87 -8.85 -7.20 -7.59
C ASP A 87 -8.47 -7.64 -9.03
N SER A 88 -8.10 -8.89 -9.25
CA SER A 88 -7.73 -9.40 -10.57
C SER A 88 -8.94 -10.09 -11.21
N PRO A 89 -9.32 -9.80 -12.47
CA PRO A 89 -10.47 -10.44 -13.07
C PRO A 89 -10.27 -11.97 -13.21
N ALA A 90 -11.37 -12.74 -13.16
CA ALA A 90 -11.35 -14.19 -12.95
C ALA A 90 -10.52 -15.00 -13.97
N TRP A 91 -10.36 -14.51 -15.19
CA TRP A 91 -9.62 -15.15 -16.29
C TRP A 91 -8.09 -15.25 -16.06
N ILE A 92 -7.48 -14.27 -15.38
CA ILE A 92 -6.07 -14.32 -14.96
C ILE A 92 -5.92 -15.30 -13.80
N ARG A 93 -6.89 -15.31 -12.86
CA ARG A 93 -6.91 -16.23 -11.71
C ARG A 93 -7.03 -17.70 -12.11
N GLN A 94 -7.63 -18.02 -13.26
CA GLN A 94 -7.79 -19.39 -13.76
C GLN A 94 -6.74 -19.81 -14.79
N GLY A 95 -5.72 -18.97 -15.05
CA GLY A 95 -4.66 -19.28 -16.02
C GLY A 95 -5.13 -19.41 -17.47
N LYS A 96 -6.31 -18.88 -17.83
CA LYS A 96 -6.81 -18.95 -19.20
C LYS A 96 -6.18 -17.85 -20.04
N THR A 97 -5.35 -18.23 -21.01
CA THR A 97 -4.80 -17.31 -22.00
C THR A 97 -5.87 -16.92 -23.00
N ILE A 98 -6.24 -15.64 -23.04
CA ILE A 98 -7.07 -15.11 -24.13
C ILE A 98 -6.14 -14.85 -25.31
N ARG A 99 -6.40 -15.52 -26.42
CA ARG A 99 -5.74 -15.22 -27.69
C ARG A 99 -6.66 -14.27 -28.47
N PHE A 100 -6.09 -13.16 -28.90
CA PHE A 100 -6.71 -12.24 -29.84
C PHE A 100 -6.72 -12.83 -31.25
#